data_AF-A0AB37IDE6-F1
#
_entry.id   AF-A0AB37IDE6-F1
#
_cell.length_a   1.000
_cell.length_b   1.000
_cell.length_c   1.000
_cell.angle_alpha   90.00
_cell.angle_beta   90.00
_cell.angle_gamma   90.00
#
_symmetry.space_group_name_H-M   'P 1'
#
loop_
_entity.id
_entity.type
_entity.pdbx_description
1 polymer ?
#
loop_
_entity_poly.entity_id
_entity_poly.type
_entity_poly.pdbx_seq_one_letter_code
_entity_poly.pdbx_strand_id
1 'polypeptide(L)'
;MAYRNKTYVAFDGDNDMKYYRTMQMWKQNDSSTFNFYDAHDLNNALDTSSEETIKRKLRERMSNSKVFVLLVGEKTRYLHKFVSWEIEQAIKLDLPIIVVNLPESIGGEGKRKMDRERRPKKAKETLAIHISFKSKILQYALENWPVSHKDYKKSNENGPYVYKDSVYKNLGL
;
A
#
# COMPACT_ATOMS: atom_id res chain seq x y z
N MET A 1 -11.52 22.56 -0.83
CA MET A 1 -10.87 21.28 -0.47
C MET A 1 -10.02 20.81 -1.64
N ALA A 2 -8.70 20.66 -1.47
CA ALA A 2 -7.89 20.02 -2.50
C ALA A 2 -8.33 18.54 -2.64
N TYR A 3 -8.85 18.16 -3.80
CA TYR A 3 -9.31 16.79 -4.06
C TYR A 3 -8.09 15.85 -4.08
N ARG A 4 -7.88 15.11 -2.98
CA ARG A 4 -6.90 14.02 -2.93
C ARG A 4 -7.50 12.82 -3.67
N ASN A 5 -7.02 12.55 -4.88
CA ASN A 5 -7.50 11.44 -5.72
C ASN A 5 -6.41 10.40 -6.03
N LYS A 6 -5.23 10.53 -5.43
CA LYS A 6 -4.08 9.65 -5.72
C LYS A 6 -3.84 8.65 -4.60
N THR A 7 -3.24 7.54 -4.98
CA THR A 7 -2.81 6.45 -4.10
C THR A 7 -1.29 6.45 -4.05
N TYR A 8 -0.73 6.52 -2.86
CA TYR A 8 0.71 6.38 -2.68
C TYR A 8 1.06 4.90 -2.60
N VAL A 9 2.00 4.41 -3.41
CA VAL A 9 2.41 3.01 -3.38
C VAL A 9 3.86 2.91 -2.90
N ALA A 10 4.05 2.25 -1.75
CA ALA A 10 5.34 1.91 -1.18
C ALA A 10 5.63 0.42 -1.39
N PHE A 11 6.85 0.07 -1.80
CA PHE A 11 7.28 -1.31 -2.07
C PHE A 11 8.81 -1.43 -2.07
N ASP A 12 9.34 -2.63 -2.29
CA ASP A 12 10.77 -2.87 -2.53
C ASP A 12 11.13 -2.54 -3.99
N GLY A 13 11.82 -1.42 -4.23
CA GLY A 13 12.16 -0.97 -5.58
C GLY A 13 13.04 -1.95 -6.36
N ASP A 14 13.90 -2.69 -5.67
CA ASP A 14 14.84 -3.64 -6.28
C ASP A 14 14.18 -4.97 -6.62
N ASN A 15 13.27 -5.45 -5.77
CA ASN A 15 12.74 -6.83 -5.86
C ASN A 15 11.27 -6.90 -6.34
N ASP A 16 10.48 -5.86 -6.06
CA ASP A 16 9.02 -5.88 -6.23
C ASP A 16 8.51 -4.97 -7.36
N MET A 17 9.39 -4.29 -8.09
CA MET A 17 9.04 -3.41 -9.22
C MET A 17 8.14 -4.08 -10.27
N LYS A 18 8.32 -5.38 -10.51
CA LYS A 18 7.47 -6.16 -11.42
C LYS A 18 5.99 -6.15 -11.01
N TYR A 19 5.69 -6.21 -9.72
CA TYR A 19 4.33 -6.18 -9.20
C TYR A 19 3.71 -4.79 -9.32
N TYR A 20 4.51 -3.74 -9.09
CA TYR A 20 4.07 -2.38 -9.35
C TYR A 20 3.71 -2.17 -10.82
N ARG A 21 4.53 -2.68 -11.75
CA ARG A 21 4.21 -2.67 -13.20
C ARG A 21 2.92 -3.44 -13.51
N THR A 22 2.69 -4.59 -12.88
CA THR A 22 1.41 -5.31 -13.03
C THR A 22 0.21 -4.46 -12.58
N MET A 23 0.32 -3.71 -11.48
CA MET A 23 -0.73 -2.77 -11.05
C MET A 23 -0.96 -1.65 -12.08
N GLN A 24 0.10 -1.15 -12.71
CA GLN A 24 -0.03 -0.18 -13.80
C GLN A 24 -0.76 -0.77 -15.01
N MET A 25 -0.52 -2.04 -15.35
CA MET A 25 -1.24 -2.74 -16.42
C MET A 25 -2.72 -2.92 -16.10
N TRP A 26 -3.08 -3.32 -14.87
CA TRP A 26 -4.48 -3.38 -14.44
C TRP A 26 -5.19 -2.04 -14.60
N LYS A 27 -4.51 -0.93 -14.28
CA LYS A 27 -5.05 0.41 -14.47
C LYS A 27 -5.37 0.71 -15.94
N GLN A 28 -4.46 0.36 -16.85
CA GLN A 28 -4.64 0.59 -18.29
C GLN A 28 -5.76 -0.29 -18.87
N ASN A 29 -5.90 -1.52 -18.40
CA ASN A 29 -6.85 -2.50 -18.93
C ASN A 29 -8.29 -2.29 -18.44
N ASP A 30 -8.49 -2.06 -17.15
CA ASP A 30 -9.83 -2.01 -16.54
C ASP A 30 -10.40 -0.58 -16.44
N SER A 31 -9.74 0.43 -17.04
CA SER A 31 -10.08 1.85 -16.89
C SER A 31 -10.26 2.28 -15.42
N SER A 32 -9.57 1.60 -14.50
CA SER A 32 -9.75 1.85 -13.07
C SER A 32 -9.32 3.28 -12.73
N THR A 33 -10.09 3.91 -11.84
CA THR A 33 -9.96 5.34 -11.56
C THR A 33 -8.77 5.70 -10.65
N PHE A 34 -7.99 4.72 -10.20
CA PHE A 34 -6.94 4.93 -9.21
C PHE A 34 -5.64 5.45 -9.85
N ASN A 35 -5.16 6.60 -9.35
CA ASN A 35 -3.90 7.20 -9.79
C ASN A 35 -2.77 6.89 -8.82
N PHE A 36 -1.77 6.11 -9.24
CA PHE A 36 -0.63 5.77 -8.39
C PHE A 36 0.45 6.87 -8.42
N TYR A 37 1.00 7.20 -7.25
CA TYR A 37 2.33 7.79 -7.13
C TYR A 37 3.34 6.68 -6.88
N ASP A 38 4.34 6.55 -7.75
CA ASP A 38 5.50 5.69 -7.55
C ASP A 38 6.50 6.41 -6.62
N ALA A 39 6.78 5.86 -5.45
CA ALA A 39 7.80 6.39 -4.55
C ALA A 39 9.22 6.25 -5.12
N HIS A 40 9.48 5.20 -5.90
CA HIS A 40 10.82 4.85 -6.41
C HIS A 40 11.21 5.54 -7.71
N ASP A 41 10.25 5.91 -8.55
CA ASP A 41 10.47 6.83 -9.68
C ASP A 41 11.18 8.11 -9.21
N LEU A 42 10.80 8.62 -8.03
CA LEU A 42 11.42 9.80 -7.44
C LEU A 42 12.83 9.53 -6.90
N ASN A 43 13.06 8.36 -6.31
CA ASN A 43 14.39 8.00 -5.80
C ASN A 43 15.39 7.85 -6.95
N ASN A 44 15.01 7.14 -8.01
CA ASN A 44 15.86 6.92 -9.19
C ASN A 44 16.16 8.22 -9.94
N ALA A 45 15.20 9.14 -10.02
CA ALA A 45 15.42 10.45 -10.65
C ALA A 45 16.31 11.40 -9.81
N LEU A 46 16.58 11.06 -8.55
CA LEU A 46 17.25 11.91 -7.56
C LEU A 46 18.51 11.25 -6.98
N ASP A 47 19.19 10.42 -7.76
CA ASP A 47 20.36 9.64 -7.33
C ASP A 47 21.48 10.49 -6.68
N THR A 48 21.52 11.81 -6.97
CA THR A 48 22.47 12.79 -6.38
C THR A 48 21.92 13.61 -5.22
N SER A 49 20.67 13.37 -4.77
CA SER A 49 20.00 14.15 -3.72
C SER A 49 20.24 13.59 -2.33
N SER A 50 20.22 14.47 -1.32
CA SER A 50 20.28 14.04 0.08
C SER A 50 19.03 13.26 0.50
N GLU A 51 19.19 12.34 1.47
CA GLU A 51 18.09 11.56 2.04
C GLU A 51 16.94 12.46 2.55
N GLU A 52 17.27 13.59 3.16
CA GLU A 52 16.29 14.57 3.64
C GLU A 52 15.46 15.18 2.51
N THR A 53 16.10 15.47 1.37
CA THR A 53 15.41 16.01 0.19
C THR A 53 14.43 14.98 -0.38
N ILE A 54 14.85 13.72 -0.44
CA ILE A 54 14.01 12.60 -0.89
C ILE A 54 12.81 12.46 0.05
N LYS A 55 13.04 12.33 1.37
CA LYS A 55 11.98 12.24 2.38
C LYS A 55 11.01 13.41 2.34
N ARG A 56 11.48 14.64 2.11
CA ARG A 56 10.61 15.82 1.96
C ARG A 56 9.64 15.63 0.79
N LYS A 57 10.14 15.25 -0.40
CA LYS A 57 9.31 15.04 -1.59
C LYS A 57 8.34 13.86 -1.44
N LEU A 58 8.78 12.76 -0.81
CA LEU A 58 7.89 11.64 -0.51
C LEU A 58 6.75 12.09 0.41
N ARG A 59 7.05 12.88 1.47
CA ARG A 59 6.03 13.45 2.35
C ARG A 59 5.03 14.34 1.60
N GLU A 60 5.49 15.16 0.66
CA GLU A 60 4.60 15.99 -0.17
C GLU A 60 3.64 15.13 -1.03
N ARG A 61 4.14 14.04 -1.63
CA ARG A 61 3.31 13.08 -2.37
C ARG A 61 2.30 12.35 -1.48
N MET A 62 2.73 11.92 -0.30
CA MET A 62 1.85 11.30 0.70
C MET A 62 0.75 12.26 1.15
N SER A 63 1.09 13.54 1.38
CA SER A 63 0.13 14.58 1.80
C SER A 63 -0.91 14.89 0.72
N ASN A 64 -0.62 14.58 -0.55
CA ASN A 64 -1.56 14.72 -1.67
C ASN A 64 -2.30 13.41 -1.99
N SER A 65 -2.03 12.32 -1.26
CA SER A 65 -2.65 11.02 -1.47
C SER A 65 -3.85 10.82 -0.55
N LYS A 66 -4.85 10.09 -1.05
CA LYS A 66 -6.06 9.67 -0.31
C LYS A 66 -5.81 8.41 0.50
N VAL A 67 -4.97 7.52 -0.02
CA VAL A 67 -4.72 6.17 0.53
C VAL A 67 -3.23 5.84 0.39
N PHE A 68 -2.71 5.11 1.37
CA PHE A 68 -1.36 4.55 1.35
C PHE A 68 -1.45 3.03 1.12
N VAL A 69 -0.79 2.54 0.06
CA VAL A 69 -0.70 1.13 -0.28
C VAL A 69 0.73 0.65 -0.06
N LEU A 70 0.89 -0.43 0.70
CA LEU A 70 2.17 -1.08 0.93
C LEU A 70 2.16 -2.46 0.26
N LEU A 71 3.06 -2.69 -0.68
CA LEU A 71 3.32 -4.03 -1.20
C LEU A 71 4.30 -4.76 -0.28
N VAL A 72 3.95 -5.96 0.13
CA VAL A 72 4.77 -6.79 1.03
C VAL A 72 5.20 -8.05 0.30
N GLY A 73 6.44 -8.02 -0.19
CA GLY A 73 7.17 -9.14 -0.76
C GLY A 73 8.10 -9.82 0.25
N GLU A 74 8.95 -10.72 -0.24
CA GLU A 74 9.81 -11.57 0.62
C GLU A 74 10.82 -10.78 1.44
N LYS A 75 11.37 -9.71 0.86
CA LYS A 75 12.43 -8.91 1.47
C LYS A 75 11.92 -7.67 2.21
N THR A 76 10.63 -7.33 2.09
CA THR A 76 10.06 -6.09 2.66
C THR A 76 10.28 -5.97 4.17
N ARG A 77 10.33 -7.09 4.91
CA ARG A 77 10.64 -7.11 6.35
C ARG A 77 11.98 -6.47 6.73
N TYR A 78 12.94 -6.46 5.81
CA TYR A 78 14.31 -5.95 6.02
C TYR A 78 14.47 -4.49 5.60
N LEU A 79 13.43 -3.87 5.03
CA LEU A 79 13.45 -2.49 4.54
C LEU A 79 13.22 -1.50 5.69
N HIS A 80 14.31 -1.17 6.40
CA HIS A 80 14.27 -0.32 7.59
C HIS A 80 14.49 1.17 7.32
N LYS A 81 14.95 1.56 6.13
CA LYS A 81 15.23 2.96 5.79
C LYS A 81 13.98 3.70 5.33
N PHE A 82 13.62 3.59 4.04
CA PHE A 82 12.52 4.35 3.45
C PHE A 82 11.15 3.76 3.80
N VAL A 83 10.91 2.47 3.56
CA VAL A 83 9.60 1.83 3.79
C VAL A 83 9.12 1.98 5.23
N SER A 84 10.01 1.76 6.21
CA SER A 84 9.66 1.97 7.62
C SER A 84 9.30 3.43 7.93
N TRP A 85 10.04 4.39 7.37
CA TRP A 85 9.77 5.82 7.53
C TRP A 85 8.47 6.25 6.83
N GLU A 86 8.16 5.68 5.65
CA GLU A 86 6.93 5.93 4.90
C GLU A 86 5.71 5.44 5.68
N ILE A 87 5.77 4.25 6.27
CA ILE A 87 4.71 3.75 7.15
C ILE A 87 4.48 4.71 8.33
N GLU A 88 5.55 5.18 8.98
CA GLU A 88 5.44 6.17 10.06
C GLU A 88 4.80 7.48 9.57
N GLN A 89 5.10 7.92 8.35
CA GLN A 89 4.46 9.12 7.79
C GLN A 89 2.99 8.88 7.46
N ALA A 90 2.61 7.70 6.96
CA ALA A 90 1.23 7.38 6.65
C ALA A 90 0.37 7.44 7.92
N ILE A 91 0.89 6.92 9.03
CA ILE A 91 0.25 7.02 10.35
C ILE A 91 0.12 8.48 10.79
N LYS A 92 1.20 9.26 10.70
CA LYS A 92 1.20 10.70 11.09
C LYS A 92 0.24 11.55 10.24
N LEU A 93 0.09 11.22 8.96
CA LEU A 93 -0.80 11.91 8.03
C LEU A 93 -2.24 11.37 8.06
N ASP A 94 -2.52 10.41 8.93
CA ASP A 94 -3.81 9.72 9.05
C ASP A 94 -4.32 9.15 7.71
N LEU A 95 -3.41 8.59 6.93
CA LEU A 95 -3.74 7.94 5.67
C LEU A 95 -4.26 6.52 5.95
N PRO A 96 -5.41 6.12 5.38
CA PRO A 96 -5.83 4.73 5.38
C PRO A 96 -4.74 3.85 4.75
N ILE A 97 -4.35 2.79 5.46
CA ILE A 97 -3.27 1.89 5.04
C ILE A 97 -3.86 0.58 4.50
N ILE A 98 -3.51 0.25 3.27
CA ILE A 98 -3.81 -1.03 2.63
C ILE A 98 -2.50 -1.79 2.46
N VAL A 99 -2.42 -3.00 3.00
CA VAL A 99 -1.28 -3.90 2.84
C VAL A 99 -1.65 -4.97 1.82
N VAL A 100 -0.89 -5.05 0.74
CA VAL A 100 -1.07 -6.03 -0.31
C VAL A 100 0.04 -7.06 -0.20
N ASN A 101 -0.31 -8.29 0.13
CA ASN A 101 0.67 -9.37 0.26
C ASN A 101 0.99 -9.91 -1.13
N LEU A 102 2.26 -9.78 -1.53
CA LEU A 102 2.73 -10.27 -2.82
C LEU A 102 2.86 -11.81 -2.79
N PRO A 103 2.60 -12.49 -3.92
CA PRO A 103 2.85 -13.92 -4.04
C PRO A 103 4.34 -14.22 -4.09
N GLU A 104 4.69 -15.48 -3.82
CA GLU A 104 6.06 -15.99 -3.97
C GLU A 104 6.48 -16.09 -5.43
N SER A 105 5.51 -16.35 -6.31
CA SER A 105 5.72 -16.44 -7.76
C SER A 105 4.79 -15.48 -8.51
N ILE A 106 5.28 -15.01 -9.67
CA ILE A 106 4.50 -14.16 -10.57
C ILE A 106 3.25 -14.93 -11.02
N GLY A 107 2.08 -14.26 -10.99
CA GLY A 107 0.79 -14.85 -11.33
C GLY A 107 0.03 -15.46 -10.15
N GLY A 108 0.70 -15.65 -9.00
CA GLY A 108 0.07 -16.08 -7.76
C GLY A 108 -0.90 -15.04 -7.18
N GLU A 109 -1.61 -15.43 -6.12
CA GLU A 109 -2.55 -14.55 -5.41
C GLU A 109 -1.90 -13.82 -4.23
N GLY A 110 -1.02 -14.48 -3.48
CA GLY A 110 -0.53 -13.95 -2.20
C GLY A 110 -1.54 -14.15 -1.06
N LYS A 111 -1.15 -13.83 0.17
CA LYS A 111 -1.97 -14.12 1.35
C LYS A 111 -3.15 -13.14 1.46
N ARG A 112 -4.35 -13.65 1.77
CA ARG A 112 -5.55 -12.84 2.10
C ARG A 112 -5.54 -12.28 3.53
N LYS A 113 -4.55 -12.68 4.33
CA LYS A 113 -4.39 -12.35 5.76
C LYS A 113 -3.01 -11.76 6.01
N MET A 114 -2.80 -11.16 7.19
CA MET A 114 -1.49 -10.59 7.53
C MET A 114 -0.37 -11.62 7.46
N ASP A 115 0.67 -11.32 6.66
CA ASP A 115 1.90 -12.10 6.63
C ASP A 115 2.84 -11.68 7.78
N ARG A 116 2.79 -12.41 8.90
CA ARG A 116 3.60 -12.09 10.09
C ARG A 116 5.11 -12.22 9.88
N GLU A 117 5.53 -12.96 8.86
CA GLU A 117 6.92 -13.27 8.56
C GLU A 117 7.55 -12.20 7.68
N ARG A 118 6.79 -11.65 6.73
CA ARG A 118 7.26 -10.67 5.74
C ARG A 118 6.93 -9.21 6.09
N ARG A 119 6.04 -8.95 7.06
CA ARG A 119 5.63 -7.58 7.43
C ARG A 119 6.63 -6.90 8.38
N PRO A 120 7.03 -5.63 8.13
CA PRO A 120 7.95 -4.89 9.00
C PRO A 120 7.45 -4.80 10.44
N LYS A 121 8.32 -4.99 11.45
CA LYS A 121 7.91 -5.01 12.88
C LYS A 121 7.15 -3.75 13.33
N LYS A 122 7.59 -2.56 12.89
CA LYS A 122 6.97 -1.26 13.26
C LYS A 122 5.53 -1.13 12.78
N ALA A 123 5.21 -1.85 11.73
CA ALA A 123 3.86 -1.99 11.25
C ALA A 123 3.41 -3.34 11.80
N LYS A 124 3.07 -3.53 13.06
CA LYS A 124 2.35 -4.77 13.48
C LYS A 124 1.03 -4.42 14.14
N GLU A 125 1.00 -3.23 14.71
CA GLU A 125 -0.10 -2.67 15.49
C GLU A 125 -0.84 -1.57 14.73
N THR A 126 -0.45 -1.30 13.48
CA THR A 126 -1.10 -0.29 12.66
C THR A 126 -2.46 -0.77 12.16
N LEU A 127 -3.46 0.11 12.26
CA LEU A 127 -4.77 -0.05 11.63
C LEU A 127 -4.62 -0.12 10.11
N ALA A 128 -4.63 -1.35 9.58
CA ALA A 128 -4.39 -1.59 8.16
C ALA A 128 -5.17 -2.81 7.70
N ILE A 129 -5.70 -2.77 6.48
CA ILE A 129 -6.33 -3.94 5.88
C ILE A 129 -5.33 -4.73 5.06
N HIS A 130 -5.32 -6.04 5.26
CA HIS A 130 -4.46 -6.97 4.54
C HIS A 130 -5.26 -7.69 3.46
N ILE A 131 -4.78 -7.63 2.22
CA ILE A 131 -5.43 -8.23 1.05
C ILE A 131 -4.41 -9.01 0.21
N SER A 132 -4.92 -9.89 -0.65
CA SER A 132 -4.13 -10.56 -1.67
C SER A 132 -3.86 -9.67 -2.88
N PHE A 133 -2.83 -10.00 -3.66
CA PHE A 133 -2.42 -9.29 -4.87
C PHE A 133 -3.31 -9.66 -6.07
N LYS A 134 -4.55 -9.15 -6.09
CA LYS A 134 -5.48 -9.25 -7.23
C LYS A 134 -6.15 -7.88 -7.49
N SER A 135 -6.39 -7.57 -8.76
CA SER A 135 -6.96 -6.27 -9.17
C SER A 135 -8.30 -5.96 -8.50
N LYS A 136 -9.24 -6.91 -8.51
CA LYS A 136 -10.60 -6.73 -7.98
C LYS A 136 -10.63 -6.45 -6.48
N ILE A 137 -9.85 -7.17 -5.67
CA ILE A 137 -9.80 -6.94 -4.22
C ILE A 137 -9.06 -5.63 -3.88
N LEU A 138 -8.03 -5.27 -4.65
CA LEU A 138 -7.35 -3.99 -4.49
C LEU A 138 -8.28 -2.81 -4.81
N GLN A 139 -9.03 -2.89 -5.91
CA GLN A 139 -10.04 -1.89 -6.26
C GLN A 139 -11.09 -1.77 -5.14
N TYR A 140 -11.66 -2.90 -4.71
CA TYR A 140 -12.63 -2.92 -3.63
C TYR A 140 -12.07 -2.28 -2.35
N ALA A 141 -10.81 -2.56 -2.02
CA ALA A 141 -10.15 -1.98 -0.86
C ALA A 141 -9.97 -0.45 -1.00
N LEU A 142 -9.54 0.03 -2.17
CA LEU A 142 -9.35 1.46 -2.42
C LEU A 142 -10.67 2.27 -2.35
N GLU A 143 -11.79 1.65 -2.69
CA GLU A 143 -13.13 2.25 -2.63
C GLU A 143 -13.72 2.24 -1.21
N ASN A 144 -13.58 1.12 -0.48
CA ASN A 144 -14.33 0.88 0.76
C ASN A 144 -13.49 1.10 2.03
N TRP A 145 -12.21 0.73 2.02
CA TRP A 145 -11.35 0.82 3.21
C TRP A 145 -11.21 2.25 3.77
N PRO A 146 -11.09 3.32 2.97
CA PRO A 146 -10.92 4.67 3.52
C PRO A 146 -12.06 5.13 4.44
N VAL A 147 -13.28 4.65 4.19
CA VAL A 147 -14.44 4.92 5.05
C VAL A 147 -14.35 4.06 6.30
N SER A 148 -14.21 2.74 6.13
CA SER A 148 -14.12 1.79 7.25
C SER A 148 -12.96 2.12 8.22
N HIS A 149 -11.79 2.52 7.69
CA HIS A 149 -10.64 2.93 8.49
C HIS A 149 -10.98 4.10 9.43
N LYS A 150 -11.74 5.09 8.95
CA LYS A 150 -12.17 6.22 9.79
C LYS A 150 -13.12 5.78 10.89
N ASP A 151 -14.03 4.86 10.58
CA ASP A 151 -15.01 4.35 11.55
C ASP A 151 -14.32 3.49 12.62
N TYR A 152 -13.45 2.56 12.22
CA TYR A 152 -12.66 1.74 13.16
C TYR A 152 -11.77 2.61 14.06
N LYS A 153 -11.14 3.65 13.51
CA LYS A 153 -10.34 4.59 14.29
C LYS A 153 -11.18 5.34 15.33
N LYS A 154 -12.41 5.75 14.99
CA LYS A 154 -13.34 6.39 15.96
C LYS A 154 -13.76 5.44 17.08
N SER A 155 -13.90 4.15 16.77
CA SER A 155 -14.19 3.09 17.74
C SER A 155 -12.97 2.65 18.55
N ASN A 156 -11.84 3.36 18.44
CA ASN A 156 -10.57 3.07 19.10
C ASN A 156 -10.01 1.68 18.77
N GLU A 157 -10.40 1.12 17.62
CA GLU A 157 -9.87 -0.15 17.14
C GLU A 157 -8.51 0.08 16.48
N ASN A 158 -7.51 -0.66 16.96
CA ASN A 158 -6.13 -0.55 16.52
C ASN A 158 -5.63 -1.97 16.21
N GLY A 159 -5.38 -2.27 14.93
CA GLY A 159 -4.88 -3.59 14.55
C GLY A 159 -5.08 -3.95 13.07
N PRO A 160 -4.56 -5.11 12.65
CA PRO A 160 -4.70 -5.59 11.29
C PRO A 160 -6.12 -6.10 11.02
N TYR A 161 -6.70 -5.67 9.90
CA TYR A 161 -7.99 -6.15 9.39
C TYR A 161 -7.81 -7.05 8.18
N VAL A 162 -8.80 -7.89 7.95
CA VAL A 162 -8.92 -8.72 6.75
C VAL A 162 -10.37 -8.67 6.27
N TYR A 163 -10.58 -8.74 4.96
CA TYR A 163 -11.92 -8.97 4.44
C TYR A 163 -12.37 -10.41 4.72
N LYS A 164 -13.68 -10.59 4.94
CA LYS A 164 -14.29 -11.91 5.04
C LYS A 164 -14.19 -12.65 3.71
N ASP A 165 -14.15 -13.98 3.74
CA ASP A 165 -14.13 -14.82 2.53
C ASP A 165 -15.32 -14.55 1.59
N SER A 166 -16.48 -14.13 2.10
CA SER A 166 -17.63 -13.74 1.27
C SER A 166 -17.33 -12.56 0.35
N VAL A 167 -16.47 -11.62 0.76
CA VAL A 167 -16.07 -10.49 -0.08
C VAL A 167 -15.28 -11.00 -1.29
N TYR A 168 -14.33 -11.91 -1.07
CA TYR A 168 -13.55 -12.53 -2.15
C TYR A 168 -14.45 -13.31 -3.10
N LYS A 169 -15.34 -14.16 -2.57
CA LYS A 169 -16.31 -14.92 -3.38
C LYS A 169 -17.19 -14.01 -4.24
N ASN A 170 -17.71 -12.92 -3.69
CA ASN A 170 -18.55 -11.96 -4.42
C ASN A 170 -17.78 -11.23 -5.54
N LEU A 171 -16.46 -11.10 -5.42
CA LEU A 171 -15.60 -10.57 -6.47
C LEU A 171 -15.18 -11.64 -7.50
N GLY A 172 -15.54 -12.91 -7.27
CA GLY A 172 -15.13 -14.05 -8.09
C GLY A 172 -13.66 -14.42 -7.89
N LEU A 173 -13.16 -14.32 -6.66
CA LEU A 173 -11.80 -14.67 -6.22
C LEU A 173 -11.80 -15.79 -5.18
#